data_AF-A0A3N5RTV8-F1
#
_entry.id   AF-A0A3N5RTV8-F1
#
_cell.length_a   1.000
_cell.length_b   1.000
_cell.length_c   1.000
_cell.angle_alpha   90.00
_cell.angle_beta   90.00
_cell.angle_gamma   90.00
#
_symmetry.space_group_name_H-M   'P 1'
#
loop_
_entity.id
_entity.type
_entity.pdbx_description
1 polymer ?
#
loop_
_entity_poly.entity_id
_entity_poly.type
_entity_poly.pdbx_seq_one_letter_code
_entity_poly.pdbx_strand_id
1 'polypeptide(L)'
;MFLFYFSITLAIASSALYHFTAKSTPSHVNFTVSLLVTYAVAFVVTLLGFFFFPAANGIMAELKQLNWASVGLAIAIVGIEFGFLLTYRAGWHLGIAAVLVNVVASLILVPVAIFLFKDKISWINILGILVCLAGLVMLNWKR
;
A
#
# COMPACT_ATOMS: atom_id res chain seq x y z
N MET A 1 -22.26 -0.05 8.05
CA MET A 1 -21.87 1.24 7.41
C MET A 1 -20.68 1.91 8.09
N PHE A 2 -20.63 2.02 9.43
CA PHE A 2 -19.46 2.59 10.14
C PHE A 2 -18.12 1.96 9.73
N LEU A 3 -18.00 0.62 9.78
CA LEU A 3 -16.75 -0.08 9.42
C LEU A 3 -16.28 0.22 7.99
N PHE A 4 -17.22 0.39 7.05
CA PHE A 4 -16.91 0.70 5.65
C PHE A 4 -16.29 2.08 5.49
N TYR A 5 -16.90 3.11 6.09
CA TYR A 5 -16.37 4.47 6.04
C TYR A 5 -15.11 4.62 6.89
N PHE A 6 -15.06 4.01 8.07
CA PHE A 6 -13.89 4.06 8.93
C PHE A 6 -12.66 3.41 8.28
N SER A 7 -12.81 2.21 7.70
CA SER A 7 -11.69 1.49 7.09
C SER A 7 -11.11 2.24 5.89
N ILE A 8 -11.96 2.79 5.02
CA ILE A 8 -11.49 3.54 3.85
C ILE A 8 -10.83 4.86 4.26
N THR A 9 -11.39 5.58 5.24
CA THR A 9 -10.78 6.82 5.76
C THR A 9 -9.44 6.54 6.43
N LEU A 10 -9.34 5.48 7.22
CA LEU A 10 -8.08 5.06 7.85
C LEU A 10 -7.02 4.72 6.80
N ALA A 11 -7.40 4.01 5.73
CA ALA A 11 -6.49 3.66 4.64
C ALA A 11 -5.99 4.90 3.89
N ILE A 12 -6.88 5.86 3.57
CA ILE A 12 -6.51 7.11 2.91
C ILE A 12 -5.57 7.94 3.80
N ALA A 13 -5.91 8.12 5.08
CA ALA A 13 -5.08 8.88 6.02
C ALA A 13 -3.70 8.25 6.20
N SER A 14 -3.65 6.92 6.33
CA SER A 14 -2.39 6.16 6.45
C SER A 14 -1.55 6.26 5.18
N SER A 15 -2.17 6.20 3.99
CA SER A 15 -1.48 6.36 2.71
C SER A 15 -0.88 7.76 2.55
N ALA A 16 -1.61 8.81 2.93
CA ALA A 16 -1.09 10.17 2.91
C ALA A 16 0.10 10.34 3.87
N LEU A 17 -0.02 9.80 5.09
CA LEU A 17 1.06 9.82 6.08
C LEU A 17 2.29 9.04 5.58
N TYR A 18 2.08 7.89 4.96
CA TYR A 18 3.14 7.09 4.34
C TYR A 18 3.93 7.90 3.31
N HIS A 19 3.25 8.49 2.33
CA HIS A 19 3.93 9.26 1.28
C HIS A 19 4.66 10.49 1.85
N PHE A 20 4.05 11.18 2.82
CA PHE A 20 4.67 12.33 3.49
C PHE A 20 5.94 11.94 4.26
N THR A 21 5.87 10.89 5.08
CA THR A 21 7.00 10.41 5.87
C THR A 21 8.10 9.81 4.99
N ALA A 22 7.75 8.99 3.99
CA ALA A 22 8.70 8.40 3.04
C ALA A 22 9.47 9.46 2.24
N LYS A 23 8.81 10.55 1.82
CA LYS A 23 9.49 11.68 1.15
C LYS A 23 10.38 12.48 2.11
N SER A 24 10.00 12.55 3.39
CA SER A 24 10.75 13.27 4.43
C SER A 24 11.95 12.49 4.95
N THR A 25 12.02 11.18 4.70
CA THR A 25 13.16 10.34 5.07
C THR A 25 14.45 10.87 4.43
N PRO A 26 15.49 11.17 5.22
CA PRO A 26 16.72 11.75 4.69
C PRO A 26 17.38 10.86 3.64
N SER A 27 17.73 11.45 2.50
CA SER A 27 18.33 10.74 1.36
C SER A 27 19.76 10.26 1.64
N HIS A 28 20.47 10.90 2.57
CA HIS A 28 21.85 10.58 2.94
C HIS A 28 21.96 9.35 3.85
N VAL A 29 20.87 8.92 4.49
CA VAL A 29 20.86 7.75 5.37
C VAL A 29 20.76 6.47 4.51
N ASN A 30 21.50 5.44 4.91
CA ASN A 30 21.38 4.12 4.31
C ASN A 30 19.92 3.65 4.39
N PHE A 31 19.32 3.33 3.23
CA PHE A 31 17.90 2.99 3.15
C PHE A 31 17.57 1.75 3.99
N THR A 32 18.47 0.76 4.05
CA THR A 32 18.26 -0.49 4.81
C THR A 32 18.16 -0.19 6.29
N VAL A 33 18.99 0.72 6.81
CA VAL A 33 18.94 1.13 8.22
C VAL A 33 17.63 1.85 8.52
N SER A 34 17.18 2.74 7.63
CA SER A 34 15.90 3.43 7.79
C SER A 34 14.74 2.43 7.85
N LEU A 35 14.71 1.45 6.95
CA LEU A 35 13.65 0.44 6.91
C LEU A 35 13.70 -0.52 8.09
N LEU A 36 14.88 -0.86 8.58
CA LEU A 36 15.04 -1.67 9.78
C LEU A 36 14.35 -1.00 10.98
N VAL A 37 14.56 0.31 11.16
CA VAL A 37 13.90 1.09 12.21
C VAL A 37 12.40 1.17 11.98
N THR A 38 11.96 1.43 10.74
CA THR A 38 10.53 1.44 10.39
C THR A 38 9.84 0.12 10.75
N TYR A 39 10.45 -1.02 10.43
CA TYR A 39 9.90 -2.33 10.76
C TYR A 39 9.93 -2.64 12.25
N ALA A 40 10.97 -2.23 12.97
CA ALA A 40 11.01 -2.38 14.42
C ALA A 40 9.86 -1.60 15.10
N VAL A 41 9.64 -0.34 14.67
CA VAL A 41 8.52 0.47 15.17
C VAL A 41 7.17 -0.14 14.78
N ALA A 42 7.01 -0.55 13.51
CA ALA A 42 5.78 -1.19 13.04
C ALA A 42 5.48 -2.47 13.83
N PHE A 43 6.48 -3.30 14.09
CA PHE A 43 6.34 -4.52 14.89
C PHE A 43 5.84 -4.22 16.30
N VAL A 44 6.41 -3.22 16.98
CA VAL A 44 5.95 -2.79 18.31
C VAL A 44 4.50 -2.31 18.26
N VAL A 45 4.14 -1.48 17.27
CA VAL A 45 2.77 -1.00 17.10
C VAL A 45 1.80 -2.16 16.86
N THR A 46 2.15 -3.13 16.03
CA THR A 46 1.33 -4.34 15.80
C THR A 46 1.21 -5.17 17.07
N LEU A 47 2.26 -5.30 17.88
CA LEU A 47 2.23 -6.00 19.15
C LEU A 47 1.28 -5.33 20.15
N LEU A 48 1.25 -3.99 20.20
CA LEU A 48 0.27 -3.23 20.99
C LEU A 48 -1.16 -3.42 20.46
N GLY A 49 -1.32 -3.79 19.19
CA GLY A 49 -2.61 -4.13 18.60
C GLY A 49 -3.33 -5.28 19.31
N PHE A 50 -2.60 -6.21 19.94
CA PHE A 50 -3.21 -7.30 20.71
C PHE A 50 -4.05 -6.83 21.91
N PHE A 51 -3.81 -5.62 22.44
CA PHE A 51 -4.66 -5.05 23.48
C PHE A 51 -6.06 -4.70 22.97
N PHE A 52 -6.18 -4.33 21.70
CA PHE A 52 -7.45 -3.99 21.06
C PHE A 52 -8.08 -5.20 20.34
N PHE A 53 -7.24 -6.10 19.83
CA PHE A 53 -7.62 -7.29 19.07
C PHE A 53 -6.98 -8.55 19.70
N PRO A 54 -7.49 -9.02 20.86
CA PRO A 54 -6.90 -10.13 21.56
C PRO A 54 -7.06 -11.45 20.80
N ALA A 55 -5.99 -12.26 20.78
CA ALA A 55 -6.00 -13.60 20.21
C ALA A 55 -6.73 -14.59 21.14
N ALA A 56 -8.04 -14.74 20.96
CA ALA A 56 -8.90 -15.53 21.84
C ALA A 56 -8.45 -17.01 21.98
N ASN A 57 -7.88 -17.60 20.93
CA ASN A 57 -7.40 -18.98 20.91
C ASN A 57 -5.89 -19.11 21.20
N GLY A 58 -5.23 -18.01 21.57
CA GLY A 58 -3.79 -17.93 21.79
C GLY A 58 -2.98 -17.71 20.50
N ILE A 59 -1.86 -17.00 20.63
CA ILE A 59 -1.01 -16.58 19.49
C ILE A 59 -0.49 -17.78 18.68
N MET A 60 -0.11 -18.87 19.35
CA MET A 60 0.39 -20.07 18.67
C MET A 60 -0.67 -20.74 17.77
N ALA A 61 -1.95 -20.67 18.15
CA ALA A 61 -3.03 -21.22 17.34
C ALA A 61 -3.26 -20.38 16.08
N GLU A 62 -3.20 -19.04 16.20
CA GLU A 62 -3.30 -18.11 15.08
C GLU A 62 -2.10 -18.22 14.13
N LEU A 63 -0.88 -18.39 14.66
CA LEU A 63 0.33 -18.60 13.84
C LEU A 63 0.24 -19.85 12.96
N LYS A 64 -0.40 -20.93 13.44
CA LYS A 64 -0.61 -22.16 12.66
C LYS A 64 -1.63 -21.99 11.52
N GLN A 65 -2.49 -20.96 11.60
CA GLN A 65 -3.46 -20.65 10.55
C GLN A 65 -2.88 -19.74 9.46
N LEU A 66 -1.67 -19.20 9.67
CA LEU A 66 -1.01 -18.39 8.64
C LEU A 66 -0.73 -19.23 7.40
N ASN A 67 -0.91 -18.60 6.24
CA ASN A 67 -0.66 -19.21 4.95
C ASN A 67 0.44 -18.45 4.19
N TRP A 68 0.73 -18.92 2.98
CA TRP A 68 1.72 -18.30 2.10
C TRP A 68 1.47 -16.81 1.81
N ALA A 69 0.21 -16.33 1.90
CA ALA A 69 -0.13 -14.94 1.65
C ALA A 69 0.49 -14.00 2.69
N SER A 70 0.72 -14.47 3.93
CA SER A 70 1.42 -13.67 4.95
C SER A 70 2.88 -13.42 4.57
N VAL A 71 3.55 -14.44 4.02
CA VAL A 71 4.92 -14.31 3.50
C VAL A 71 4.95 -13.44 2.25
N GLY A 72 4.01 -13.65 1.32
CA GLY A 72 3.88 -12.81 0.12
C GLY A 72 3.63 -11.34 0.45
N LEU A 73 2.80 -11.06 1.46
CA LEU A 73 2.55 -9.70 1.94
C LEU A 73 3.82 -9.06 2.51
N ALA A 74 4.63 -9.80 3.29
CA ALA A 74 5.89 -9.27 3.80
C ALA A 74 6.84 -8.84 2.67
N ILE A 75 6.97 -9.67 1.63
CA ILE A 75 7.78 -9.34 0.45
C ILE A 75 7.22 -8.11 -0.28
N ALA A 76 5.90 -8.02 -0.43
CA ALA A 76 5.25 -6.89 -1.08
C ALA A 76 5.47 -5.59 -0.31
N ILE A 77 5.35 -5.59 1.03
CA ILE A 77 5.60 -4.42 1.88
C ILE A 77 7.04 -3.94 1.69
N VAL A 78 8.02 -4.85 1.72
CA VAL A 78 9.42 -4.50 1.46
C VAL A 78 9.59 -3.88 0.07
N GLY A 79 9.02 -4.48 -0.97
CA GLY A 79 9.08 -3.93 -2.33
C GLY A 79 8.47 -2.53 -2.46
N ILE A 80 7.34 -2.28 -1.81
CA ILE A 80 6.64 -0.98 -1.80
C ILE A 80 7.50 0.09 -1.13
N GLU A 81 8.01 -0.20 0.06
CA GLU A 81 8.86 0.70 0.85
C GLU A 81 10.12 1.10 0.07
N PHE A 82 10.81 0.11 -0.50
CA PHE A 82 11.98 0.34 -1.35
C PHE A 82 11.61 1.17 -2.59
N GLY A 83 10.54 0.79 -3.30
CA GLY A 83 10.13 1.43 -4.54
C GLY A 83 9.81 2.91 -4.35
N PHE A 84 9.06 3.26 -3.31
CA PHE A 84 8.72 4.66 -3.03
C PHE A 84 9.90 5.46 -2.51
N LEU A 85 10.74 4.91 -1.62
CA LEU A 85 11.96 5.60 -1.18
C LEU A 85 12.86 5.94 -2.37
N LEU A 86 13.10 4.99 -3.27
CA LEU A 86 13.88 5.22 -4.49
C LEU A 86 13.22 6.24 -5.41
N THR A 87 11.91 6.15 -5.61
CA THR A 87 11.14 7.09 -6.44
C THR A 87 11.27 8.52 -5.90
N TYR A 88 11.15 8.70 -4.59
CA TYR A 88 11.26 10.01 -3.96
C TYR A 88 12.68 10.57 -3.91
N ARG A 89 13.69 9.70 -3.75
CA ARG A 89 15.11 10.05 -3.85
C ARG A 89 15.50 10.43 -5.29
N ALA A 90 14.88 9.82 -6.30
CA ALA A 90 15.04 10.19 -7.71
C ALA A 90 14.38 11.53 -8.08
N GLY A 91 13.80 12.25 -7.11
CA GLY A 91 13.26 13.60 -7.31
C GLY A 91 11.81 13.64 -7.78
N TRP A 92 11.10 12.52 -7.84
CA TRP A 92 9.69 12.52 -8.24
C TRP A 92 8.82 13.34 -7.28
N HIS A 93 7.79 13.97 -7.84
CA HIS A 93 6.76 14.68 -7.09
C HIS A 93 5.87 13.70 -6.32
N LEU A 94 5.57 14.05 -5.06
CA LEU A 94 4.88 13.18 -4.12
C LEU A 94 3.53 12.68 -4.66
N GLY A 95 2.69 13.60 -5.14
CA GLY A 95 1.36 13.28 -5.66
C GLY A 95 1.40 12.50 -6.98
N ILE A 96 2.25 12.90 -7.94
CA ILE A 96 2.32 12.27 -9.26
C ILE A 96 2.79 10.81 -9.14
N ALA A 97 3.84 10.56 -8.34
CA ALA A 97 4.35 9.22 -8.11
C ALA A 97 3.30 8.31 -7.45
N ALA A 98 2.63 8.79 -6.39
CA ALA A 98 1.62 8.02 -5.69
C ALA A 98 0.43 7.67 -6.59
N VAL A 99 -0.06 8.62 -7.40
CA VAL A 99 -1.15 8.38 -8.35
C VAL A 99 -0.73 7.40 -9.44
N LEU A 100 0.45 7.59 -10.04
CA LEU A 100 0.96 6.70 -11.09
C LEU A 100 1.06 5.25 -10.61
N VAL A 101 1.71 5.03 -9.47
CA VAL A 101 1.89 3.69 -8.92
C VAL A 101 0.54 3.04 -8.62
N ASN A 102 -0.38 3.74 -7.96
CA ASN A 102 -1.68 3.16 -7.59
C ASN A 102 -2.54 2.83 -8.80
N VAL A 103 -2.56 3.67 -9.85
CA VAL A 103 -3.35 3.35 -11.05
C VAL A 103 -2.73 2.19 -11.81
N VAL A 104 -1.41 2.20 -12.04
CA VAL A 104 -0.74 1.09 -12.74
C VAL A 104 -0.91 -0.22 -11.96
N ALA A 105 -0.76 -0.20 -10.64
CA ALA A 105 -1.04 -1.36 -9.79
C ALA A 105 -2.51 -1.81 -9.92
N SER A 106 -3.47 -0.89 -9.92
CA SER A 106 -4.89 -1.19 -10.11
C SER A 106 -5.15 -1.85 -11.46
N LEU A 107 -4.52 -1.39 -12.54
CA LEU A 107 -4.62 -2.01 -13.87
C LEU A 107 -4.09 -3.44 -13.89
N ILE A 108 -2.98 -3.70 -13.19
CA ILE A 108 -2.40 -5.05 -13.06
C ILE A 108 -3.32 -5.95 -12.23
N LEU A 109 -3.97 -5.39 -11.21
CA LEU A 109 -4.91 -6.12 -10.35
C LEU A 109 -6.24 -6.43 -11.04
N VAL A 110 -6.65 -5.68 -12.07
CA VAL A 110 -7.91 -5.93 -12.79
C VAL A 110 -7.98 -7.35 -13.39
N PRO A 111 -7.00 -7.82 -14.19
CA PRO A 111 -6.97 -9.21 -14.65
C PRO A 111 -6.95 -10.20 -13.50
N VAL A 112 -6.18 -9.94 -12.44
CA VAL A 112 -6.10 -10.80 -11.25
C VAL A 112 -7.48 -10.93 -10.60
N ALA A 113 -8.21 -9.83 -10.43
CA ALA A 113 -9.56 -9.81 -9.88
C ALA A 113 -10.56 -10.61 -10.74
N ILE A 114 -10.49 -10.48 -12.06
CA ILE A 114 -11.35 -11.23 -12.98
C ILE A 114 -11.03 -12.73 -12.95
N PHE A 115 -9.76 -13.12 -13.09
CA PHE A 115 -9.38 -14.51 -13.30
C PHE A 115 -9.31 -15.32 -11.99
N LEU A 116 -8.77 -14.74 -10.91
CA LEU A 116 -8.60 -15.44 -9.63
C LEU A 116 -9.80 -15.25 -8.70
N PHE A 117 -10.30 -14.01 -8.57
CA PHE A 117 -11.40 -13.69 -7.65
C PHE A 117 -12.79 -13.76 -8.30
N LYS A 118 -12.86 -13.90 -9.63
CA LYS A 118 -14.11 -13.98 -10.41
C LYS A 118 -15.02 -12.77 -10.23
N ASP A 119 -14.43 -11.61 -9.99
CA ASP A 119 -15.16 -10.36 -9.84
C ASP A 119 -15.84 -9.97 -11.15
N LYS A 120 -17.13 -9.59 -11.07
CA LYS A 120 -17.88 -9.08 -12.22
C LYS A 120 -17.55 -7.61 -12.43
N ILE A 121 -16.72 -7.33 -13.42
CA ILE A 121 -16.43 -5.96 -13.82
C ILE A 121 -17.54 -5.45 -14.76
N SER A 122 -18.19 -4.36 -14.35
CA SER A 122 -19.19 -3.66 -15.16
C SER A 122 -18.54 -2.80 -16.24
N TRP A 123 -19.28 -2.52 -17.32
CA TRP A 123 -18.86 -1.59 -18.38
C TRP A 123 -18.54 -0.18 -17.85
N ILE A 124 -19.22 0.23 -16.76
CA ILE A 124 -18.95 1.51 -16.07
C ILE A 124 -17.56 1.50 -15.41
N ASN A 125 -17.13 0.38 -14.83
CA ASN A 125 -15.82 0.27 -14.19
C ASN A 125 -14.70 0.40 -15.23
N ILE A 126 -14.91 -0.16 -16.43
CA ILE A 126 -13.98 -0.04 -17.56
C ILE A 126 -13.87 1.41 -18.02
N LEU A 127 -14.99 2.12 -18.16
CA LEU A 127 -14.98 3.56 -18.46
C LEU A 127 -14.27 4.36 -17.37
N GLY A 128 -14.49 4.04 -16.09
CA GLY A 128 -13.79 4.67 -14.97
C GLY A 128 -12.27 4.48 -15.03
N ILE A 129 -11.80 3.30 -15.41
CA ILE A 129 -10.37 3.01 -15.63
C ILE A 129 -9.80 3.91 -16.75
N LEU A 130 -10.52 4.04 -17.88
CA LEU A 130 -10.09 4.90 -18.99
C LEU A 130 -10.00 6.38 -18.59
N VAL A 131 -10.95 6.86 -17.79
CA VAL A 131 -10.91 8.23 -17.24
C VAL A 131 -9.72 8.41 -16.29
N CYS A 132 -9.43 7.42 -15.45
CA CYS A 132 -8.28 7.46 -14.54
C CYS A 132 -6.95 7.51 -15.31
N LEU A 133 -6.84 6.76 -16.40
CA LEU A 133 -5.70 6.79 -17.32
C LEU A 133 -5.54 8.16 -18.00
N ALA A 134 -6.64 8.74 -18.49
CA ALA A 134 -6.62 10.07 -19.09
C ALA A 134 -6.15 11.14 -18.08
N GLY A 135 -6.67 11.09 -16.84
CA GLY A 135 -6.22 11.96 -15.75
C GLY A 135 -4.73 11.81 -15.44
N LEU A 136 -4.20 10.59 -15.51
CA LEU A 136 -2.78 10.33 -15.33
C LEU A 136 -1.89 10.93 -16.42
N VAL A 137 -2.32 10.79 -17.68
CA VAL A 137 -1.62 11.40 -18.83
C VAL A 137 -1.58 12.91 -18.66
N MET A 138 -2.68 13.54 -18.24
CA MET A 138 -2.74 14.97 -17.97
C MET A 138 -1.82 15.40 -16.82
N LEU A 139 -1.78 14.63 -15.71
CA LEU A 139 -0.91 14.93 -14.57
C LEU A 139 0.58 14.81 -14.89
N ASN A 140 0.95 13.89 -15.78
CA ASN A 140 2.33 13.68 -16.21
C ASN A 140 2.70 14.51 -17.46
N TRP A 141 1.77 15.30 -18.00
CA TRP A 141 2.02 16.14 -19.16
C TRP A 141 2.89 17.34 -18.74
N LYS A 142 4.22 17.17 -18.83
CA LYS A 142 5.17 18.29 -18.72
C LYS A 142 4.97 19.23 -19.90
N ARG A 143 4.61 20.48 -19.61
CA ARG A 143 4.73 21.60 -20.54
C ARG A 143 6.04 22.33 -20.28
#